data_AF-A0AAC9QL99-F1
#
_entry.id   AF-A0AAC9QL99-F1
#
_cell.length_a   1.000
_cell.length_b   1.000
_cell.length_c   1.000
_cell.angle_alpha   90.00
_cell.angle_beta   90.00
_cell.angle_gamma   90.00
#
_symmetry.space_group_name_H-M   'P 1'
#
loop_
_entity.id
_entity.type
_entity.pdbx_description
1 polymer ?
#
loop_
_entity_poly.entity_id
_entity_poly.type
_entity_poly.pdbx_seq_one_letter_code
_entity_poly.pdbx_strand_id
1 'polypeptide(L)' 'MAYAVKLSSEFLANIIVGAVLGFGFDKLVGSLPWGLVFFLFLGFVAGILSVLRSVKYIAPSRLEQRRTLQQSKEDNKEV' A
#
# COMPACT_ATOMS: atom_id res chain seq x y z
N MET A 1 -0.73 13.81 7.41
CA MET A 1 -0.37 12.75 8.39
C MET A 1 -1.19 11.45 8.21
N ALA A 2 -2.50 11.50 7.98
CA ALA A 2 -3.35 10.30 7.88
C ALA A 2 -3.04 9.32 6.72
N TYR A 3 -2.54 9.82 5.58
CA TYR A 3 -2.23 8.97 4.40
C TYR A 3 -1.11 7.96 4.66
N ALA A 4 -0.06 8.36 5.40
CA ALA A 4 1.04 7.48 5.76
C ALA A 4 0.57 6.32 6.65
N VAL A 5 -0.31 6.63 7.61
CA VAL A 5 -0.89 5.63 8.53
C VAL A 5 -1.80 4.65 7.80
N LYS A 6 -2.63 5.13 6.86
CA LYS A 6 -3.45 4.27 6.00
C LYS A 6 -2.60 3.32 5.16
N LEU A 7 -1.53 3.82 4.52
CA LEU A 7 -0.60 3.00 3.75
C LEU A 7 0.01 1.87 4.60
N SER A 8 0.50 2.20 5.79
CA SER A 8 1.08 1.21 6.69
C SER A 8 0.06 0.19 7.18
N SER A 9 -1.19 0.61 7.38
CA SER A 9 -2.27 -0.29 7.82
C SER A 9 -2.69 -1.26 6.72
N GLU A 10 -2.76 -0.82 5.47
CA GLU A 10 -3.08 -1.67 4.32
C GLU A 10 -1.97 -2.70 4.07
N PHE A 11 -0.70 -2.29 4.20
CA PHE A 11 0.44 -3.21 4.12
C PHE A 11 0.41 -4.26 5.24
N LEU A 12 0.22 -3.82 6.48
CA LEU A 12 0.23 -4.70 7.64
C LEU A 12 -0.96 -5.67 7.64
N ALA A 13 -2.14 -5.23 7.18
CA ALA A 13 -3.31 -6.08 7.04
C ALA A 13 -3.05 -7.27 6.10
N ASN A 14 -2.38 -7.05 4.96
CA ASN A 14 -2.06 -8.13 4.02
C ASN A 14 -1.08 -9.16 4.61
N ILE A 15 -0.10 -8.71 5.40
CA ILE A 15 0.84 -9.61 6.10
C ILE A 15 0.10 -10.45 7.15
N ILE A 16 -0.75 -9.82 7.96
CA ILE A 16 -1.53 -10.52 8.98
C ILE A 16 -2.46 -11.55 8.34
N VAL A 17 -3.14 -11.20 7.25
CA VAL A 17 -4.00 -12.12 6.50
C VAL A 17 -3.20 -13.33 5.97
N GLY A 18 -2.01 -13.10 5.38
CA GLY A 18 -1.14 -14.18 4.91
C GLY A 18 -0.65 -15.08 6.05
N ALA A 19 -0.29 -14.52 7.20
CA ALA A 19 0.15 -15.28 8.36
C ALA A 19 -0.99 -16.11 8.98
N VAL A 20 -2.18 -15.53 9.11
CA VAL A 20 -3.38 -16.21 9.65
C VAL A 20 -3.83 -17.34 8.73
N LEU A 21 -3.89 -17.09 7.41
CA LEU A 21 -4.23 -18.12 6.42
C LEU A 21 -3.17 -19.22 6.37
N GLY A 22 -1.88 -18.86 6.38
CA GLY A 22 -0.78 -19.81 6.38
C GLY A 22 -0.79 -20.71 7.61
N PHE A 23 -1.00 -20.13 8.81
CA PHE A 23 -1.09 -20.88 10.06
C PHE A 23 -2.33 -21.80 10.12
N GLY A 24 -3.49 -21.31 9.67
CA GLY A 24 -4.72 -22.11 9.60
C GLY A 24 -4.58 -23.29 8.63
N PHE A 25 -3.95 -23.07 7.48
CA PHE A 25 -3.70 -24.10 6.48
C PHE A 25 -2.71 -25.16 6.99
N ASP A 26 -1.63 -24.74 7.64
CA ASP A 26 -0.65 -25.64 8.26
C ASP A 26 -1.30 -26.60 9.27
N LYS A 27 -2.24 -26.08 10.08
CA LYS A 27 -3.01 -26.86 11.06
C LYS A 27 -3.95 -27.87 10.43
N LEU A 28 -4.51 -27.58 9.25
CA LEU A 28 -5.44 -28.46 8.54
C LEU A 28 -4.72 -29.59 7.82
N VAL A 29 -3.55 -29.32 7.23
CA VAL A 29 -2.82 -30.28 6.40
C VAL A 29 -1.87 -31.14 7.22
N GLY A 30 -1.49 -30.71 8.44
CA GLY A 30 -0.55 -31.45 9.29
C GLY A 30 0.85 -31.57 8.68
N SER A 31 1.10 -30.87 7.57
CA SER A 31 2.38 -30.77 6.92
C SER A 31 3.34 -29.95 7.79
N LEU A 32 4.65 -30.17 7.62
CA LEU A 32 5.68 -29.22 8.05
C LEU A 32 5.30 -27.79 7.61
N PRO A 33 5.87 -26.71 8.20
CA PRO A 33 5.45 -25.31 8.00
C PRO A 33 5.64 -24.70 6.60
N TRP A 34 5.53 -25.53 5.57
CA TRP A 34 5.43 -25.21 4.16
C TRP A 34 4.21 -24.36 3.81
N GLY A 35 3.05 -24.60 4.45
CA GLY A 35 1.86 -23.77 4.23
C GLY A 35 2.13 -22.34 4.69
N LEU A 36 2.73 -22.20 5.87
CA LEU A 36 3.18 -20.92 6.39
C LEU A 36 4.24 -20.27 5.50
N VAL A 37 5.23 -21.00 4.98
CA VAL A 37 6.26 -20.43 4.08
C VAL A 37 5.65 -19.92 2.77
N PHE A 38 4.79 -20.70 2.11
CA PHE A 38 4.17 -20.28 0.84
C PHE A 38 3.20 -19.11 1.04
N PHE A 39 2.32 -19.17 2.05
CA PHE A 39 1.37 -18.09 2.32
C PHE A 39 2.05 -16.84 2.87
N LEU A 40 3.18 -16.98 3.59
CA LEU A 40 4.01 -15.84 3.98
C LEU A 40 4.64 -15.20 2.75
N PHE A 41 5.17 -15.98 1.80
CA PHE A 41 5.70 -15.45 0.54
C PHE A 41 4.61 -14.76 -0.28
N LEU A 42 3.43 -15.37 -0.39
CA LEU A 42 2.30 -14.81 -1.13
C LEU A 42 1.78 -13.52 -0.47
N GLY A 43 1.66 -13.50 0.86
CA GLY A 43 1.30 -12.32 1.64
C GLY A 43 2.36 -11.22 1.58
N PHE A 44 3.64 -11.59 1.55
CA PHE A 44 4.76 -10.67 1.36
C PHE A 44 4.74 -10.02 -0.03
N VAL A 45 4.53 -10.81 -1.08
CA VAL A 45 4.34 -10.31 -2.45
C VAL A 45 3.13 -9.38 -2.50
N ALA A 46 1.98 -9.76 -1.93
CA ALA A 46 0.80 -8.91 -1.86
C ALA A 46 1.04 -7.58 -1.11
N GLY A 47 1.80 -7.63 -0.01
CA GLY A 47 2.24 -6.44 0.72
C GLY A 47 3.13 -5.53 -0.13
N ILE A 48 4.12 -6.08 -0.84
CA ILE A 48 4.96 -5.32 -1.77
C ILE A 48 4.10 -4.69 -2.87
N LEU A 49 3.15 -5.43 -3.45
CA LEU A 49 2.24 -4.87 -4.47
C LEU A 49 1.40 -3.71 -3.92
N SER A 50 0.94 -3.78 -2.66
CA SER A 50 0.23 -2.67 -1.99
C SER A 50 1.10 -1.42 -1.91
N VAL A 51 2.35 -1.55 -1.47
CA VAL A 51 3.30 -0.43 -1.37
C VAL A 51 3.66 0.13 -2.75
N LEU A 52 3.99 -0.74 -3.71
CA LEU A 52 4.32 -0.32 -5.08
C LEU A 52 3.14 0.37 -5.76
N ARG A 53 1.91 -0.12 -5.52
CA ARG A 53 0.69 0.56 -5.96
C ARG A 53 0.60 1.94 -5.32
N SER A 54 0.78 2.06 -4.01
CA SER A 54 0.77 3.35 -3.33
C SER A 54 1.81 4.32 -3.87
N VAL A 55 3.05 3.89 -4.12
CA VAL A 55 4.10 4.73 -4.71
C VAL A 55 3.72 5.16 -6.12
N LYS A 56 3.16 4.27 -6.93
CA LYS A 56 2.66 4.59 -8.28
C LYS A 56 1.47 5.58 -8.24
N TYR A 57 0.65 5.53 -7.21
CA TYR A 57 -0.42 6.51 -6.97
C TYR A 57 0.10 7.87 -6.48
N ILE A 58 1.30 7.93 -5.88
CA ILE A 58 2.00 9.18 -5.54
C ILE A 58 2.86 9.66 -6.72
N ALA A 59 2.43 9.42 -7.96
CA ALA A 59 2.74 10.32 -9.05
C ALA A 59 1.64 11.39 -9.09
N PRO A 60 1.61 12.39 -8.17
CA PRO A 60 0.69 13.48 -8.31
C PRO A 60 1.00 14.14 -9.64
N SER A 61 -0.02 14.25 -10.47
CA SER A 61 -0.08 15.19 -11.56
C SER A 61 0.37 16.55 -11.02
N ARG A 62 1.64 16.89 -11.25
CA ARG A 62 2.26 18.20 -10.99
C ARG A 62 1.47 19.35 -11.66
N LEU A 63 0.49 19.00 -12.49
CA LEU A 63 -0.46 19.84 -13.19
C LEU A 63 -1.50 20.49 -12.25
N GLU A 64 -1.93 19.82 -11.17
CA GLU A 64 -2.93 20.40 -10.25
C GLU A 64 -2.30 21.41 -9.27
N GLN A 65 -1.07 21.10 -8.81
CA GLN A 65 -0.26 22.04 -8.04
C GLN A 65 0.21 23.24 -8.89
N ARG A 66 0.41 23.06 -10.20
CA ARG A 66 0.67 24.19 -11.11
C ARG A 66 -0.57 25.06 -11.36
N ARG A 67 -1.79 24.50 -11.41
CA ARG A 67 -3.02 25.31 -11.52
C ARG A 67 -3.24 26.20 -10.29
N THR A 68 -3.10 25.65 -9.08
CA THR A 68 -3.27 26.44 -7.85
C THR A 68 -2.18 27.52 -7.69
N LEU A 69 -0.94 27.24 -8.11
CA LEU A 69 0.15 28.22 -8.10
C LEU A 69 0.11 29.23 -9.26
N GLN A 70 -0.43 28.86 -10.43
CA GLN A 70 -0.60 29.81 -11.55
C GLN A 70 -1.79 30.72 -11.35
N GLN A 71 -2.91 30.20 -10.84
CA GLN A 71 -4.12 30.98 -10.59
C GLN A 71 -3.89 32.04 -9.50
N SER A 72 -3.09 31.74 -8.47
CA SER A 72 -2.64 32.73 -7.49
C SER A 72 -1.71 33.81 -8.08
N LYS A 73 -1.02 33.51 -9.18
CA LYS A 73 -0.09 34.44 -9.84
C LYS A 73 -0.77 35.28 -10.92
N GLU A 74 -1.86 34.79 -11.51
CA GLU A 74 -2.75 35.55 -12.41
C GLU A 74 -3.61 36.54 -11.62
N ASP A 75 -4.23 36.09 -10.52
CA ASP A 75 -5.05 36.94 -9.65
C ASP A 75 -4.24 38.11 -9.06
N ASN A 76 -3.02 37.87 -8.57
CA ASN A 76 -2.14 38.92 -8.02
C ASN A 76 -1.51 39.84 -9.09
N LYS A 77 -1.71 39.58 -10.39
CA LYS A 77 -1.21 40.44 -11.47
C LYS A 77 -2.26 41.42 -11.98
N GLU A 78 -3.53 41.19 -11.67
CA GLU A 78 -4.66 42.06 -12.05
C GLU A 78 -5.03 43.09 -10.94
N VAL A 79 -4.29 43.12 -9.83
CA VAL A 79 -4.46 44.06 -8.69
C VAL A 79 -3.39 45.15 -8.70
#